data_AF-A0A942FGP1-F1
#
_entry.id   AF-A0A942FGP1-F1
#
_cell.length_a   1.000
_cell.length_b   1.000
_cell.length_c   1.000
_cell.angle_alpha   90.00
_cell.angle_beta   90.00
_cell.angle_gamma   90.00
#
_symmetry.space_group_name_H-M   'P 1'
#
loop_
_entity.id
_entity.type
_entity.pdbx_description
1 polymer ?
#
loop_
_entity_poly.entity_id
_entity_poly.type
_entity_poly.pdbx_seq_one_letter_code
_entity_poly.pdbx_strand_id
1 'polypeptide(L)'
;MDPITLLGAVRVNKLMSSLQDKRGTPQSLLFTNRTPMVPAAEGEIMARFMGQILIADLIADGQRAGVYSAGKLFLETTNPPNLKIGTALNQTELNQLQTKMAGIQVMDDLFPYTESRIIDNLRQGVFQRIETLNIAARIGGFSYDKLGIKMEGVTFGMPSDLKITPVNEWTDASNATPVADVLMAKRLGQVKYGIVFDRMVLTLAAFNAAIATTEFQNKARTYLAPNVSFTNLNAADTDYQKNLAKNVFGLKEIEIYDARYWTETREGALESGPFLPLNKVILESTQSDNNASVIDFANGVVTEALISNIPGSTIKGQLPMNARGPVGYTTAVDDPPSVTYWGVGRGFPRRHLMQATACLTVAPDYGTGSIEETIDFDEIPFE
;
A
#
# COMPACT_ATOMS: atom_id res chain seq x y z
N MET A 1 37.19 16.48 -3.81
CA MET A 1 36.18 15.48 -4.22
C MET A 1 35.20 16.20 -5.13
N ASP A 2 34.81 15.65 -6.29
CA ASP A 2 33.96 16.36 -7.26
C ASP A 2 32.53 16.56 -6.69
N PRO A 3 31.97 17.79 -6.69
CA PRO A 3 30.57 18.06 -6.30
C PRO A 3 29.55 17.08 -6.88
N ILE A 4 29.76 16.65 -8.13
CA ILE A 4 28.89 15.71 -8.85
C ILE A 4 28.95 14.32 -8.22
N THR A 5 30.09 13.93 -7.63
CA THR A 5 30.22 12.62 -6.95
C THR A 5 29.58 12.59 -5.57
N LEU A 6 29.51 13.74 -4.87
CA LEU A 6 28.94 13.80 -3.53
C LEU A 6 27.41 13.93 -3.55
N LEU A 7 26.85 14.70 -4.48
CA LEU A 7 25.39 14.85 -4.64
C LEU A 7 24.80 13.88 -5.66
N GLY A 8 25.64 13.07 -6.29
CA GLY A 8 25.23 12.28 -7.44
C GLY A 8 24.19 11.21 -7.12
N ALA A 9 23.19 11.09 -8.00
CA ALA A 9 22.13 10.10 -7.90
C ALA A 9 22.66 8.67 -7.68
N VAL A 10 23.81 8.31 -8.26
CA VAL A 10 24.45 7.00 -8.00
C VAL A 10 24.81 6.80 -6.52
N ARG A 11 25.35 7.81 -5.83
CA ARG A 11 25.67 7.75 -4.39
C ARG A 11 24.39 7.72 -3.55
N VAL A 12 23.43 8.59 -3.85
CA VAL A 12 22.15 8.64 -3.14
C VAL A 12 21.41 7.31 -3.26
N ASN A 13 21.38 6.71 -4.45
CA ASN A 13 20.82 5.37 -4.65
C ASN A 13 21.60 4.29 -3.92
N LYS A 14 22.94 4.38 -3.89
CA LYS A 14 23.75 3.44 -3.10
C LYS A 14 23.38 3.54 -1.61
N LEU A 15 23.25 4.74 -1.06
CA LEU A 15 22.81 4.97 0.32
C LEU A 15 21.39 4.44 0.55
N MET A 16 20.43 4.76 -0.33
CA MET A 16 19.08 4.20 -0.28
C MET A 16 19.08 2.67 -0.26
N SER A 17 19.91 2.03 -1.09
CA SER A 17 19.99 0.57 -1.17
C SER A 17 20.71 -0.06 0.03
N SER A 18 21.75 0.59 0.57
CA SER A 18 22.54 0.08 1.71
C SER A 18 21.85 0.25 3.06
N LEU A 19 20.94 1.22 3.17
CA LEU A 19 20.12 1.44 4.37
C LEU A 19 18.93 0.46 4.46
N GLN A 20 18.95 -0.65 3.70
CA GLN A 20 18.04 -1.80 3.82
C GLN A 20 18.10 -2.53 5.18
N ASP A 21 18.46 -1.86 6.27
CA ASP A 21 18.33 -2.46 7.59
C ASP A 21 16.84 -2.60 7.94
N LYS A 22 16.30 -3.80 7.71
CA LYS A 22 14.93 -4.23 8.04
C LYS A 22 14.57 -4.04 9.52
N ARG A 23 15.55 -3.70 10.37
CA ARG A 23 15.36 -3.43 11.80
C ARG A 23 15.03 -1.96 12.10
N GLY A 24 15.19 -1.06 11.12
CA GLY A 24 15.04 0.39 11.30
C GLY A 24 13.72 0.99 10.81
N THR A 25 12.94 0.28 9.99
CA THR A 25 11.62 0.79 9.57
C THR A 25 10.69 0.79 10.80
N PRO A 26 10.18 1.95 11.25
CA PRO A 26 9.43 2.04 12.50
C PRO A 26 8.11 1.25 12.48
N GLN A 27 7.67 0.78 11.30
CA GLN A 27 6.47 0.00 11.12
C GLN A 27 6.66 -1.04 10.00
N SER A 28 6.21 -2.27 10.21
CA SER A 28 6.21 -3.33 9.19
C SER A 28 5.13 -3.03 8.13
N LEU A 29 5.54 -2.85 6.87
CA LEU A 29 4.63 -2.65 5.73
C LEU A 29 4.12 -4.01 5.25
N LEU A 30 2.94 -4.40 5.73
CA LEU A 30 2.41 -5.76 5.58
C LEU A 30 2.16 -6.12 4.12
N PHE A 31 1.47 -5.27 3.38
CA PHE A 31 1.00 -5.57 2.03
C PHE A 31 2.07 -5.35 0.96
N THR A 32 2.98 -4.41 1.17
CA THR A 32 4.17 -4.20 0.33
C THR A 32 5.08 -5.42 0.38
N ASN A 33 5.17 -6.11 1.53
CA ASN A 33 5.92 -7.36 1.65
C ASN A 33 5.22 -8.59 1.01
N ARG A 34 3.93 -8.48 0.67
CA ARG A 34 3.12 -9.54 0.06
C ARG A 34 2.84 -9.32 -1.41
N THR A 35 2.96 -8.09 -1.88
CA THR A 35 2.71 -7.73 -3.27
C THR A 35 4.05 -7.64 -3.99
N PRO A 36 4.31 -8.53 -4.96
CA PRO A 36 5.54 -8.46 -5.73
C PRO A 36 5.56 -7.20 -6.58
N MET A 37 6.71 -6.52 -6.62
CA MET A 37 6.94 -5.39 -7.51
C MET A 37 7.45 -5.91 -8.86
N VAL A 38 6.69 -5.71 -9.92
CA VAL A 38 6.99 -6.24 -11.25
C VAL A 38 7.35 -5.10 -12.21
N PRO A 39 8.46 -5.19 -12.95
CA PRO A 39 8.76 -4.22 -14.00
C PRO A 39 7.63 -4.14 -15.03
N ALA A 40 7.08 -2.94 -15.25
CA ALA A 40 6.01 -2.70 -16.22
C ALA A 40 6.39 -1.61 -17.23
N ALA A 41 5.91 -1.73 -18.47
CA ALA A 41 5.98 -0.62 -19.43
C ALA A 41 4.92 0.45 -19.09
N GLU A 42 5.10 1.68 -19.55
CA GLU A 42 4.23 2.81 -19.17
C GLU A 42 2.75 2.56 -19.49
N GLY A 43 2.48 2.06 -20.70
CA GLY A 43 1.13 1.67 -21.12
C GLY A 43 0.56 0.45 -20.38
N GLU A 44 1.36 -0.26 -19.57
CA GLU A 44 0.92 -1.43 -18.80
C GLU A 44 0.66 -1.13 -17.31
N ILE A 45 1.10 0.02 -16.82
CA ILE A 45 1.01 0.37 -15.38
C ILE A 45 -0.44 0.46 -14.94
N MET A 46 -1.27 1.13 -15.75
CA MET A 46 -2.71 1.27 -15.54
C MET A 46 -3.51 0.33 -16.46
N ALA A 47 -2.84 -0.65 -17.07
CA ALA A 47 -3.50 -1.63 -17.90
C ALA A 47 -4.00 -2.78 -17.04
N ARG A 48 -5.22 -3.21 -17.37
CA ARG A 48 -5.90 -4.34 -16.78
C ARG A 48 -6.04 -5.43 -17.83
N PHE A 49 -5.35 -6.54 -17.66
CA PHE A 49 -5.58 -7.72 -18.48
C PHE A 49 -6.80 -8.48 -17.94
N MET A 50 -7.85 -8.58 -18.76
CA MET A 50 -9.01 -9.42 -18.49
C MET A 50 -8.95 -10.65 -19.40
N GLY A 51 -8.28 -11.69 -18.92
CA GLY A 51 -8.25 -13.00 -19.55
C GLY A 51 -8.56 -14.08 -18.52
N GLN A 52 -9.39 -15.04 -18.88
CA GLN A 52 -9.62 -16.24 -18.08
C GLN A 52 -9.00 -17.43 -18.81
N ILE A 53 -8.45 -18.37 -18.06
CA ILE A 53 -8.05 -19.66 -18.62
C ILE A 53 -9.33 -20.42 -18.93
N LEU A 54 -9.62 -20.58 -20.22
CA LEU A 54 -10.75 -21.38 -20.69
C LEU A 54 -10.38 -22.86 -20.60
N ILE A 55 -11.36 -23.69 -20.26
CA ILE A 55 -11.20 -25.15 -20.37
C ILE A 55 -11.01 -25.51 -21.85
N ALA A 56 -10.10 -26.45 -22.12
CA ALA A 56 -9.91 -26.95 -23.47
C ALA A 56 -11.14 -27.75 -23.93
N ASP A 57 -11.55 -27.56 -25.18
CA ASP A 57 -12.64 -28.35 -25.75
C ASP A 57 -12.22 -29.79 -26.01
N LEU A 58 -13.17 -30.71 -25.86
CA LEU A 58 -13.04 -32.06 -26.38
C LEU A 58 -13.29 -32.03 -27.89
N ILE A 59 -12.29 -32.41 -28.66
CA ILE A 59 -12.34 -32.39 -30.13
C ILE A 59 -12.16 -33.83 -30.62
N ALA A 60 -13.04 -34.26 -31.53
CA ALA A 60 -12.93 -35.57 -32.15
C ALA A 60 -11.74 -35.62 -33.13
N ASP A 61 -11.17 -36.81 -33.33
CA ASP A 61 -10.09 -37.01 -34.30
C ASP A 61 -10.47 -36.48 -35.69
N GLY A 62 -9.63 -35.61 -36.25
CA GLY A 62 -9.83 -34.98 -37.56
C GLY A 62 -10.68 -33.70 -37.57
N GLN A 63 -11.19 -33.24 -36.42
CA GLN A 63 -11.91 -31.97 -36.31
C GLN A 63 -10.96 -30.81 -35.95
N ARG A 64 -11.32 -29.59 -36.37
CA ARG A 64 -10.50 -28.38 -36.11
C ARG A 64 -10.79 -27.84 -34.72
N ALA A 65 -9.74 -27.53 -33.97
CA ALA A 65 -9.84 -26.89 -32.67
C ALA A 65 -10.40 -25.46 -32.76
N GLY A 66 -11.22 -25.09 -31.76
CA GLY A 66 -11.61 -23.70 -31.54
C GLY A 66 -10.40 -22.86 -31.18
N VAL A 67 -10.29 -21.67 -31.76
CA VAL A 67 -9.28 -20.67 -31.37
C VAL A 67 -10.00 -19.57 -30.60
N TYR A 68 -9.70 -19.48 -29.31
CA TYR A 68 -10.29 -18.50 -28.43
C TYR A 68 -9.38 -17.30 -28.25
N SER A 69 -9.96 -16.12 -28.07
CA SER A 69 -9.21 -14.93 -27.68
C SER A 69 -8.67 -15.13 -26.26
N ALA A 70 -7.36 -14.92 -26.06
CA ALA A 70 -6.68 -15.13 -24.79
C ALA A 70 -7.11 -14.13 -23.69
N GLY A 71 -7.86 -13.09 -24.03
CA GLY A 71 -8.29 -12.02 -23.14
C GLY A 71 -8.22 -10.66 -23.81
N LYS A 72 -8.67 -9.62 -23.11
CA LYS A 72 -8.60 -8.22 -23.55
C LYS A 72 -7.76 -7.40 -22.58
N LEU A 73 -6.85 -6.59 -23.10
CA LEU A 73 -6.18 -5.55 -22.34
C LEU A 73 -7.09 -4.31 -22.32
N PHE A 74 -7.49 -3.87 -21.14
CA PHE A 74 -8.21 -2.62 -20.93
C PHE A 74 -7.25 -1.58 -20.36
N LEU A 75 -7.15 -0.41 -21.00
CA LEU A 75 -6.44 0.73 -20.44
C LEU A 75 -7.47 1.56 -19.66
N GLU A 76 -7.36 1.61 -18.33
CA GLU A 76 -8.31 2.35 -17.49
C GLU A 76 -8.04 3.86 -17.50
N THR A 77 -6.78 4.27 -17.68
CA THR A 77 -6.36 5.66 -17.87
C THR A 77 -4.99 5.71 -18.54
N THR A 78 -4.66 6.82 -19.20
CA THR A 78 -3.39 6.97 -19.94
C THR A 78 -2.24 7.47 -19.08
N ASN A 79 -2.50 8.00 -17.88
CA ASN A 79 -1.48 8.74 -17.11
C ASN A 79 -1.21 8.08 -15.74
N PRO A 80 -0.17 7.24 -15.62
CA PRO A 80 0.22 6.65 -14.34
C PRO A 80 0.79 7.73 -13.39
N PRO A 81 0.43 7.71 -12.09
CA PRO A 81 0.94 8.69 -11.12
C PRO A 81 2.41 8.46 -10.79
N ASN A 82 3.12 9.56 -10.48
CA ASN A 82 4.47 9.51 -9.91
C ASN A 82 4.36 9.66 -8.39
N LEU A 83 4.98 8.75 -7.64
CA LEU A 83 5.04 8.77 -6.18
C LEU A 83 6.31 9.50 -5.78
N LYS A 84 6.19 10.72 -5.25
CA LYS A 84 7.35 11.58 -5.00
C LYS A 84 7.25 12.29 -3.65
N ILE A 85 8.37 12.35 -2.96
CA ILE A 85 8.55 13.12 -1.73
C ILE A 85 9.92 13.80 -1.78
N GLY A 86 10.01 15.01 -1.24
CA GLY A 86 11.24 15.80 -1.22
C GLY A 86 11.51 16.43 0.14
N THR A 87 12.79 16.65 0.43
CA THR A 87 13.23 17.39 1.62
C THR A 87 14.33 18.35 1.19
N ALA A 88 14.07 19.65 1.36
CA ALA A 88 15.06 20.69 1.12
C ALA A 88 16.03 20.75 2.31
N LEU A 89 17.32 20.88 2.02
CA LEU A 89 18.32 21.15 3.05
C LEU A 89 18.14 22.56 3.60
N ASN A 90 18.23 22.69 4.92
CA ASN A 90 18.26 23.99 5.57
C ASN A 90 19.65 24.66 5.42
N GLN A 91 19.75 25.95 5.75
CA GLN A 91 21.00 26.71 5.59
C GLN A 91 22.18 26.10 6.36
N THR A 92 21.93 25.54 7.55
CA THR A 92 22.98 24.92 8.37
C THR A 92 23.52 23.67 7.69
N GLU A 93 22.64 22.83 7.14
CA GLU A 93 23.00 21.63 6.38
C GLU A 93 23.75 21.98 5.09
N LEU A 94 23.34 23.06 4.39
CA LEU A 94 24.05 23.57 3.20
C LEU A 94 25.47 24.04 3.55
N ASN A 95 25.65 24.75 4.66
CA ASN A 95 26.96 25.20 5.13
C ASN A 95 27.87 24.01 5.48
N GLN A 96 27.31 22.97 6.12
CA GLN A 96 28.04 21.74 6.43
C GLN A 96 28.43 20.97 5.16
N LEU A 97 27.53 20.88 4.19
CA LEU A 97 27.79 20.29 2.88
C LEU A 97 28.94 21.02 2.16
N GLN A 98 28.94 22.35 2.15
CA GLN A 98 30.01 23.16 1.56
C GLN A 98 31.36 22.91 2.26
N THR A 99 31.36 22.85 3.60
CA THR A 99 32.55 22.59 4.41
C THR A 99 33.18 21.23 4.05
N LYS A 100 32.33 20.21 3.81
CA LYS A 100 32.77 18.90 3.33
C LYS A 100 33.32 18.91 1.92
N MET A 101 32.64 19.61 1.02
CA MET A 101 33.11 19.74 -0.37
C MET A 101 34.47 20.41 -0.44
N ALA A 102 34.74 21.35 0.46
CA ALA A 102 36.04 22.01 0.62
C ALA A 102 37.10 21.13 1.33
N GLY A 103 36.74 19.93 1.80
CA GLY A 103 37.68 19.01 2.47
C GLY A 103 38.07 19.43 3.89
N ILE A 104 37.29 20.32 4.51
CA ILE A 104 37.55 20.83 5.86
C ILE A 104 37.02 19.81 6.87
N GLN A 105 37.87 19.36 7.80
CA GLN A 105 37.47 18.46 8.87
C GLN A 105 36.80 19.24 10.00
N VAL A 106 35.53 18.92 10.26
CA VAL A 106 34.76 19.44 11.40
C VAL A 106 34.75 18.37 12.49
N MET A 107 35.10 18.75 13.73
CA MET A 107 35.22 17.83 14.87
C MET A 107 33.87 17.15 15.25
N ASP A 108 32.73 17.79 14.96
CA ASP A 108 31.37 17.27 15.18
C ASP A 108 30.56 17.22 13.87
N ASP A 109 31.02 16.41 12.92
CA ASP A 109 30.36 16.26 11.62
C ASP A 109 29.07 15.40 11.70
N LEU A 110 27.95 16.06 11.97
CA LEU A 110 26.61 15.45 12.04
C LEU A 110 25.96 15.24 10.66
N PHE A 111 26.54 15.78 9.59
CA PHE A 111 25.94 15.76 8.25
C PHE A 111 25.77 14.35 7.64
N PRO A 112 26.70 13.38 7.76
CA PRO A 112 26.49 12.05 7.19
C PRO A 112 25.31 11.32 7.86
N TYR A 113 25.12 11.56 9.16
CA TYR A 113 24.04 10.95 9.92
C TYR A 113 22.68 11.57 9.56
N THR A 114 22.60 12.90 9.49
CA THR A 114 21.37 13.61 9.08
C THR A 114 21.00 13.33 7.62
N GLU A 115 21.97 13.35 6.71
CA GLU A 115 21.78 12.98 5.29
C GLU A 115 21.25 11.56 5.14
N SER A 116 21.84 10.59 5.87
CA SER A 116 21.36 9.19 5.83
C SER A 116 19.92 9.06 6.32
N ARG A 117 19.55 9.80 7.38
CA ARG A 117 18.16 9.83 7.89
C ARG A 117 17.18 10.47 6.91
N ILE A 118 17.57 11.56 6.27
CA ILE A 118 16.74 12.21 5.24
C ILE A 118 16.48 11.22 4.11
N ILE A 119 17.53 10.57 3.59
CA ILE A 119 17.41 9.61 2.48
C ILE A 119 16.54 8.40 2.86
N ASP A 120 16.68 7.87 4.08
CA ASP A 120 15.87 6.76 4.56
C ASP A 120 14.39 7.15 4.71
N ASN A 121 14.11 8.33 5.27
CA ASN A 121 12.75 8.86 5.37
C ASN A 121 12.09 9.04 4.00
N LEU A 122 12.83 9.55 3.01
CA LEU A 122 12.32 9.71 1.64
C LEU A 122 11.97 8.36 1.01
N ARG A 123 12.83 7.35 1.19
CA ARG A 123 12.57 5.99 0.71
C ARG A 123 11.35 5.39 1.40
N GLN A 124 11.26 5.52 2.72
CA GLN A 124 10.15 5.03 3.51
C GLN A 124 8.83 5.70 3.10
N GLY A 125 8.82 7.01 2.84
CA GLY A 125 7.64 7.73 2.35
C GLY A 125 7.10 7.17 1.04
N VAL A 126 7.98 6.82 0.08
CA VAL A 126 7.56 6.17 -1.17
C VAL A 126 6.94 4.80 -0.89
N PHE A 127 7.55 3.98 -0.02
CA PHE A 127 6.99 2.68 0.34
C PHE A 127 5.68 2.76 1.11
N GLN A 128 5.52 3.74 2.00
CA GLN A 128 4.24 3.99 2.68
C GLN A 128 3.15 4.33 1.67
N ARG A 129 3.45 5.12 0.63
CA ARG A 129 2.48 5.37 -0.43
C ARG A 129 2.16 4.09 -1.22
N ILE A 130 3.15 3.26 -1.53
CA ILE A 130 2.93 1.95 -2.17
C ILE A 130 2.03 1.05 -1.29
N GLU A 131 2.23 1.06 0.04
CA GLU A 131 1.40 0.34 1.00
C GLU A 131 -0.06 0.81 0.92
N THR A 132 -0.32 2.13 0.97
CA THR A 132 -1.70 2.65 0.86
C THR A 132 -2.37 2.18 -0.44
N LEU A 133 -1.67 2.23 -1.58
CA LEU A 133 -2.21 1.78 -2.86
C LEU A 133 -2.49 0.27 -2.85
N ASN A 134 -1.58 -0.54 -2.30
CA ASN A 134 -1.75 -1.99 -2.19
C ASN A 134 -2.94 -2.38 -1.31
N ILE A 135 -3.25 -1.60 -0.27
CA ILE A 135 -4.44 -1.78 0.55
C ILE A 135 -5.69 -1.37 -0.23
N ALA A 136 -5.64 -0.25 -0.96
CA ALA A 136 -6.74 0.21 -1.79
C ALA A 136 -7.13 -0.83 -2.84
N ALA A 137 -6.13 -1.46 -3.46
CA ALA A 137 -6.34 -2.59 -4.37
C ALA A 137 -7.08 -3.74 -3.68
N ARG A 138 -6.72 -4.10 -2.45
CA ARG A 138 -7.36 -5.20 -1.69
C ARG A 138 -8.75 -4.86 -1.18
N ILE A 139 -9.02 -3.61 -0.83
CA ILE A 139 -10.37 -3.09 -0.51
C ILE A 139 -11.24 -3.02 -1.77
N GLY A 140 -10.62 -2.79 -2.94
CA GLY A 140 -11.30 -2.72 -4.23
C GLY A 140 -11.85 -1.34 -4.57
N GLY A 141 -11.26 -0.28 -3.99
CA GLY A 141 -11.62 1.11 -4.23
C GLY A 141 -10.52 2.07 -3.75
N PHE A 142 -10.37 3.20 -4.44
CA PHE A 142 -9.40 4.25 -4.12
C PHE A 142 -9.90 5.61 -4.59
N SER A 143 -9.61 6.65 -3.81
CA SER A 143 -9.76 8.04 -4.24
C SER A 143 -8.53 8.84 -3.80
N TYR A 144 -8.19 9.89 -4.56
CA TYR A 144 -7.06 10.76 -4.25
C TYR A 144 -7.33 12.16 -4.77
N ASP A 145 -7.28 13.15 -3.91
CA ASP A 145 -7.37 14.56 -4.30
C ASP A 145 -6.27 15.36 -3.59
N LYS A 146 -5.10 15.45 -4.25
CA LYS A 146 -3.96 16.20 -3.74
C LYS A 146 -3.01 16.63 -4.85
N LEU A 147 -2.38 17.79 -4.66
CA LEU A 147 -1.36 18.33 -5.58
C LEU A 147 -1.84 18.43 -7.04
N GLY A 148 -3.13 18.74 -7.24
CA GLY A 148 -3.74 18.84 -8.57
C GLY A 148 -3.97 17.50 -9.29
N ILE A 149 -3.76 16.36 -8.61
CA ILE A 149 -4.14 15.04 -9.11
C ILE A 149 -5.45 14.65 -8.44
N LYS A 150 -6.50 14.49 -9.26
CA LYS A 150 -7.80 13.98 -8.83
C LYS A 150 -8.05 12.59 -9.43
N MET A 151 -8.21 11.61 -8.56
CA MET A 151 -8.63 10.26 -8.88
C MET A 151 -9.91 9.98 -8.08
N GLU A 152 -11.04 9.88 -8.76
CA GLU A 152 -12.34 9.70 -8.12
C GLU A 152 -12.94 8.35 -8.55
N GLY A 153 -13.40 7.57 -7.57
CA GLY A 153 -14.10 6.31 -7.85
C GLY A 153 -13.23 5.26 -8.56
N VAL A 154 -11.91 5.24 -8.31
CA VAL A 154 -11.02 4.23 -8.91
C VAL A 154 -11.44 2.85 -8.41
N THR A 155 -11.70 1.95 -9.36
CA THR A 155 -12.09 0.57 -9.09
C THR A 155 -11.00 -0.38 -9.57
N PHE A 156 -10.73 -1.41 -8.77
CA PHE A 156 -9.80 -2.49 -9.16
C PHE A 156 -10.55 -3.72 -9.68
N GLY A 157 -11.82 -3.57 -10.04
CA GLY A 157 -12.64 -4.64 -10.62
C GLY A 157 -13.16 -5.68 -9.63
N MET A 158 -13.03 -5.46 -8.31
CA MET A 158 -13.57 -6.38 -7.30
C MET A 158 -15.09 -6.57 -7.51
N PRO A 159 -15.57 -7.82 -7.65
CA PRO A 159 -17.00 -8.11 -7.75
C PRO A 159 -17.81 -7.50 -6.60
N SER A 160 -18.99 -6.97 -6.90
CA SER A 160 -19.82 -6.24 -5.93
C SER A 160 -20.27 -7.10 -4.75
N ASP A 161 -20.45 -8.40 -4.94
CA ASP A 161 -20.81 -9.34 -3.87
C ASP A 161 -19.65 -9.66 -2.92
N LEU A 162 -18.41 -9.35 -3.30
CA LEU A 162 -17.25 -9.39 -2.42
C LEU A 162 -17.00 -8.07 -1.68
N LYS A 163 -17.83 -7.04 -1.93
CA LYS A 163 -17.90 -5.77 -1.18
C LYS A 163 -19.08 -5.84 -0.21
N ILE A 164 -18.85 -6.49 0.93
CA ILE A 164 -19.92 -6.86 1.86
C ILE A 164 -20.12 -5.74 2.88
N THR A 165 -21.37 -5.39 3.16
CA THR A 165 -21.76 -4.52 4.28
C THR A 165 -22.71 -5.34 5.15
N PRO A 166 -22.32 -5.69 6.39
CA PRO A 166 -23.21 -6.34 7.33
C PRO A 166 -24.50 -5.54 7.53
N VAL A 167 -25.61 -6.25 7.80
CA VAL A 167 -26.89 -5.60 8.08
C VAL A 167 -26.83 -4.80 9.37
N ASN A 168 -26.19 -5.38 10.39
CA ASN A 168 -25.91 -4.72 11.66
C ASN A 168 -24.39 -4.54 11.77
N GLU A 169 -23.96 -3.31 12.01
CA GLU A 169 -22.55 -2.98 12.23
C GLU A 169 -21.99 -3.72 13.45
N TRP A 170 -20.73 -4.12 13.41
CA TRP A 170 -20.07 -4.87 14.50
C TRP A 170 -19.94 -4.09 15.80
N THR A 171 -20.17 -2.78 15.75
CA THR A 171 -20.27 -1.88 16.90
C THR A 171 -21.54 -2.12 17.73
N ASP A 172 -22.58 -2.72 17.14
CA ASP A 172 -23.77 -3.19 17.86
C ASP A 172 -23.52 -4.57 18.48
N ALA A 173 -22.98 -4.58 19.69
CA ALA A 173 -22.66 -5.82 20.41
C ALA A 173 -23.86 -6.76 20.66
N SER A 174 -25.09 -6.27 20.55
CA SER A 174 -26.30 -7.07 20.83
C SER A 174 -26.81 -7.78 19.57
N ASN A 175 -26.83 -7.09 18.43
CA ASN A 175 -27.49 -7.58 17.21
C ASN A 175 -26.52 -7.91 16.06
N ALA A 176 -25.25 -7.52 16.14
CA ALA A 176 -24.27 -7.82 15.11
C ALA A 176 -23.94 -9.32 15.04
N THR A 177 -23.69 -9.79 13.82
CA THR A 177 -23.38 -11.19 13.54
C THR A 177 -22.05 -11.37 12.80
N PRO A 178 -20.91 -10.96 13.40
CA PRO A 178 -19.61 -10.98 12.74
C PRO A 178 -19.17 -12.38 12.30
N VAL A 179 -19.57 -13.43 13.03
CA VAL A 179 -19.19 -14.80 12.66
C VAL A 179 -19.96 -15.24 11.43
N ALA A 180 -21.25 -14.92 11.34
CA ALA A 180 -22.05 -15.17 10.15
C ALA A 180 -21.51 -14.39 8.94
N ASP A 181 -21.15 -13.11 9.10
CA ASP A 181 -20.64 -12.26 8.03
C ASP A 181 -19.35 -12.83 7.42
N VAL A 182 -18.39 -13.21 8.26
CA VAL A 182 -17.12 -13.79 7.82
C VAL A 182 -17.33 -15.15 7.14
N LEU A 183 -18.18 -16.01 7.72
CA LEU A 183 -18.46 -17.32 7.11
C LEU A 183 -19.22 -17.20 5.79
N MET A 184 -20.10 -16.21 5.64
CA MET A 184 -20.79 -15.92 4.39
C MET A 184 -19.79 -15.48 3.31
N ALA A 185 -18.88 -14.57 3.63
CA ALA A 185 -17.84 -14.11 2.70
C ALA A 185 -16.93 -15.27 2.24
N LYS A 186 -16.54 -16.14 3.18
CA LYS A 186 -15.76 -17.34 2.87
C LYS A 186 -16.51 -18.30 1.97
N ARG A 187 -17.78 -18.58 2.28
CA ARG A 187 -18.63 -19.46 1.47
C ARG A 187 -18.83 -18.88 0.06
N LEU A 188 -19.01 -17.57 -0.06
CA LEU A 188 -19.13 -16.89 -1.34
C LEU A 188 -17.85 -17.06 -2.16
N GLY A 189 -16.68 -16.80 -1.56
CA GLY A 189 -15.37 -17.05 -2.18
C GLY A 189 -15.22 -18.47 -2.69
N GLN A 190 -15.54 -19.46 -1.84
CA GLN A 190 -15.36 -20.87 -2.18
C GLN A 190 -16.33 -21.35 -3.25
N VAL A 191 -17.62 -21.06 -3.09
CA VAL A 191 -18.68 -21.62 -3.95
C VAL A 191 -18.74 -20.92 -5.30
N LYS A 192 -18.64 -19.59 -5.32
CA LYS A 192 -18.80 -18.82 -6.56
C LYS A 192 -17.49 -18.63 -7.31
N TYR A 193 -16.39 -18.47 -6.57
CA TYR A 193 -15.11 -18.06 -7.14
C TYR A 193 -14.01 -19.12 -7.03
N GLY A 194 -14.24 -20.24 -6.32
CA GLY A 194 -13.24 -21.28 -6.10
C GLY A 194 -12.07 -20.84 -5.22
N ILE A 195 -12.21 -19.76 -4.46
CA ILE A 195 -11.15 -19.18 -3.63
C ILE A 195 -11.42 -19.45 -2.15
N VAL A 196 -10.39 -19.94 -1.46
CA VAL A 196 -10.43 -20.13 -0.01
C VAL A 196 -9.84 -18.89 0.66
N PHE A 197 -10.70 -18.05 1.22
CA PHE A 197 -10.28 -16.99 2.13
C PHE A 197 -9.98 -17.60 3.50
N ASP A 198 -8.69 -17.74 3.83
CA ASP A 198 -8.19 -18.35 5.06
C ASP A 198 -7.48 -17.35 6.00
N ARG A 199 -7.28 -16.11 5.54
CA ARG A 199 -6.72 -15.02 6.33
C ARG A 199 -7.69 -13.84 6.44
N MET A 200 -7.77 -13.26 7.62
CA MET A 200 -8.44 -11.98 7.87
C MET A 200 -7.45 -10.93 8.37
N VAL A 201 -7.44 -9.77 7.74
CA VAL A 201 -6.67 -8.60 8.15
C VAL A 201 -7.64 -7.50 8.57
N LEU A 202 -7.47 -7.01 9.79
CA LEU A 202 -8.33 -5.98 10.37
C LEU A 202 -7.56 -5.12 11.38
N THR A 203 -8.14 -4.00 11.78
CA THR A 203 -7.58 -3.15 12.85
C THR A 203 -7.93 -3.71 14.22
N LEU A 204 -7.20 -3.34 15.28
CA LEU A 204 -7.53 -3.75 16.63
C LEU A 204 -8.92 -3.25 17.04
N ALA A 205 -9.33 -2.07 16.56
CA ALA A 205 -10.66 -1.52 16.78
C ALA A 205 -11.76 -2.44 16.22
N ALA A 206 -11.64 -2.84 14.94
CA ALA A 206 -12.58 -3.77 14.32
C ALA A 206 -12.55 -5.16 14.99
N PHE A 207 -11.37 -5.62 15.41
CA PHE A 207 -11.23 -6.89 16.12
C PHE A 207 -11.96 -6.87 17.46
N ASN A 208 -11.75 -5.83 18.27
CA ASN A 208 -12.39 -5.66 19.57
C ASN A 208 -13.92 -5.55 19.44
N ALA A 209 -14.41 -4.85 18.42
CA ALA A 209 -15.84 -4.79 18.12
C ALA A 209 -16.40 -6.19 17.81
N ALA A 210 -15.73 -6.95 16.94
CA ALA A 210 -16.16 -8.29 16.56
C ALA A 210 -16.28 -9.25 17.75
N ILE A 211 -15.25 -9.28 18.62
CA ILE A 211 -15.22 -10.22 19.76
C ILE A 211 -16.16 -9.81 20.91
N ALA A 212 -16.52 -8.53 20.99
CA ALA A 212 -17.45 -8.03 21.99
C ALA A 212 -18.90 -8.45 21.72
N THR A 213 -19.22 -8.86 20.48
CA THR A 213 -20.59 -9.23 20.09
C THR A 213 -21.10 -10.48 20.80
N THR A 214 -22.41 -10.50 21.09
CA THR A 214 -23.09 -11.63 21.72
C THR A 214 -22.96 -12.92 20.89
N GLU A 215 -23.01 -12.81 19.55
CA GLU A 215 -22.82 -13.96 18.66
C GLU A 215 -21.44 -14.59 18.84
N PHE A 216 -20.38 -13.77 18.80
CA PHE A 216 -19.02 -14.25 18.95
C PHE A 216 -18.83 -14.91 20.31
N GLN A 217 -19.26 -14.27 21.39
CA GLN A 217 -19.12 -14.82 22.75
C GLN A 217 -19.81 -16.17 22.91
N ASN A 218 -21.01 -16.32 22.32
CA ASN A 218 -21.76 -17.58 22.38
C ASN A 218 -21.05 -18.71 21.61
N LYS A 219 -20.50 -18.42 20.43
CA LYS A 219 -19.73 -19.40 19.64
C LYS A 219 -18.35 -19.68 20.24
N ALA A 220 -17.71 -18.69 20.84
CA ALA A 220 -16.41 -18.84 21.49
C ALA A 220 -16.46 -19.86 22.64
N ARG A 221 -17.60 -19.96 23.36
CA ARG A 221 -17.79 -20.94 24.45
C ARG A 221 -17.56 -22.39 24.03
N THR A 222 -17.79 -22.75 22.76
CA THR A 222 -17.55 -24.13 22.31
C THR A 222 -16.07 -24.51 22.26
N TYR A 223 -15.18 -23.51 22.27
CA TYR A 223 -13.72 -23.68 22.21
C TYR A 223 -13.03 -23.38 23.54
N LEU A 224 -13.77 -22.87 24.53
CA LEU A 224 -13.27 -22.63 25.88
C LEU A 224 -13.47 -23.88 26.75
N ALA A 225 -12.62 -24.03 27.77
CA ALA A 225 -12.82 -25.07 28.77
C ALA A 225 -14.15 -24.83 29.52
N PRO A 226 -14.88 -25.88 29.97
CA PRO A 226 -16.22 -25.75 30.56
C PRO A 226 -16.35 -24.76 31.74
N ASN A 227 -15.25 -24.48 32.45
CA ASN A 227 -15.22 -23.59 33.62
C ASN A 227 -14.71 -22.17 33.32
N VAL A 228 -14.37 -21.85 32.07
CA VAL A 228 -13.87 -20.53 31.66
C VAL A 228 -15.01 -19.77 30.97
N SER A 229 -15.50 -18.71 31.62
CA SER A 229 -16.44 -17.80 30.98
C SER A 229 -15.71 -16.80 30.08
N PHE A 230 -16.38 -16.32 29.04
CA PHE A 230 -15.84 -15.25 28.18
C PHE A 230 -15.57 -13.96 28.99
N THR A 231 -16.37 -13.71 30.02
CA THR A 231 -16.21 -12.58 30.96
C THR A 231 -14.91 -12.64 31.77
N ASN A 232 -14.31 -13.83 31.90
CA ASN A 232 -13.05 -14.04 32.62
C ASN A 232 -11.83 -14.02 31.69
N LEU A 233 -12.01 -13.85 30.38
CA LEU A 233 -10.91 -13.68 29.45
C LEU A 233 -10.29 -12.30 29.65
N ASN A 234 -8.98 -12.27 29.84
CA ASN A 234 -8.26 -11.02 29.96
C ASN A 234 -8.30 -10.28 28.61
N ALA A 235 -9.02 -9.16 28.54
CA ALA A 235 -9.10 -8.32 27.36
C ALA A 235 -7.73 -7.75 26.91
N ALA A 236 -6.72 -7.82 27.78
CA ALA A 236 -5.36 -7.40 27.46
C ALA A 236 -4.52 -8.48 26.76
N ASP A 237 -4.95 -9.75 26.72
CA ASP A 237 -4.23 -10.83 26.02
C ASP A 237 -4.76 -11.00 24.58
N THR A 238 -4.31 -10.09 23.71
CA THR A 238 -4.70 -10.06 22.30
C THR A 238 -4.33 -11.34 21.54
N ASP A 239 -3.23 -12.00 21.89
CA ASP A 239 -2.79 -13.20 21.17
C ASP A 239 -3.64 -14.42 21.52
N TYR A 240 -4.03 -14.57 22.79
CA TYR A 240 -5.00 -15.59 23.17
C TYR A 240 -6.34 -15.37 22.47
N GLN A 241 -6.85 -14.13 22.45
CA GLN A 241 -8.10 -13.79 21.78
C GLN A 241 -8.04 -14.03 20.28
N LYS A 242 -6.93 -13.71 19.62
CA LYS A 242 -6.73 -14.00 18.19
C LYS A 242 -6.78 -15.50 17.91
N ASN A 243 -6.16 -16.32 18.76
CA ASN A 243 -6.18 -17.78 18.57
C ASN A 243 -7.56 -18.38 18.77
N LEU A 244 -8.33 -17.88 19.74
CA LEU A 244 -9.74 -18.25 19.90
C LEU A 244 -10.58 -17.80 18.69
N ALA A 245 -10.39 -16.56 18.24
CA ALA A 245 -11.10 -16.00 17.10
C ALA A 245 -10.82 -16.75 15.79
N LYS A 246 -9.58 -17.22 15.56
CA LYS A 246 -9.24 -18.08 14.40
C LYS A 246 -10.16 -19.30 14.33
N ASN A 247 -10.37 -19.96 15.45
CA ASN A 247 -11.24 -21.13 15.52
C ASN A 247 -12.71 -20.77 15.29
N VAL A 248 -13.20 -19.69 15.92
CA VAL A 248 -14.61 -19.25 15.80
C VAL A 248 -14.95 -18.81 14.38
N PHE A 249 -14.08 -18.02 13.74
CA PHE A 249 -14.25 -17.57 12.34
C PHE A 249 -13.85 -18.66 11.31
N GLY A 250 -13.28 -19.78 11.78
CA GLY A 250 -12.76 -20.87 10.95
C GLY A 250 -11.61 -20.45 10.02
N LEU A 251 -10.82 -19.47 10.42
CA LEU A 251 -9.69 -18.93 9.66
C LEU A 251 -8.39 -19.60 10.09
N LYS A 252 -7.43 -19.69 9.17
CA LYS A 252 -6.07 -20.13 9.50
C LYS A 252 -5.30 -19.02 10.21
N GLU A 253 -5.55 -17.77 9.80
CA GLU A 253 -4.79 -16.62 10.26
C GLU A 253 -5.67 -15.39 10.48
N ILE A 254 -5.38 -14.64 11.55
CA ILE A 254 -5.96 -13.33 11.84
C ILE A 254 -4.79 -12.39 12.13
N GLU A 255 -4.75 -11.29 11.40
CA GLU A 255 -3.71 -10.28 11.51
C GLU A 255 -4.30 -8.94 11.88
N ILE A 256 -3.71 -8.35 12.91
CA ILE A 256 -4.07 -7.02 13.36
C ILE A 256 -3.08 -6.05 12.70
N TYR A 257 -3.61 -5.09 11.94
CA TYR A 257 -2.83 -4.13 11.19
C TYR A 257 -3.23 -2.69 11.54
N ASP A 258 -2.58 -2.15 12.57
CA ASP A 258 -2.78 -0.77 13.07
C ASP A 258 -1.62 0.16 12.72
N ALA A 259 -0.87 -0.16 11.66
CA ALA A 259 0.15 0.74 11.16
C ALA A 259 -0.48 2.05 10.70
N ARG A 260 0.26 3.16 10.83
CA ARG A 260 -0.22 4.51 10.54
C ARG A 260 0.76 5.25 9.65
N TYR A 261 0.24 6.05 8.75
CA TYR A 261 1.02 6.99 7.97
C TYR A 261 0.76 8.41 8.48
N TRP A 262 1.68 9.30 8.10
CA TRP A 262 1.56 10.73 8.35
C TRP A 262 1.44 11.44 7.01
N THR A 263 0.56 12.43 6.96
CA THR A 263 0.39 13.31 5.82
C THR A 263 0.38 14.73 6.28
N GLU A 264 0.95 15.61 5.48
CA GLU A 264 0.86 17.03 5.68
C GLU A 264 -0.43 17.56 5.02
N THR A 265 -1.24 18.30 5.77
CA THR A 265 -2.39 19.02 5.24
C THR A 265 -1.94 20.21 4.40
N ARG A 266 -2.87 20.83 3.69
CA ARG A 266 -2.61 22.05 2.91
C ARG A 266 -2.00 23.19 3.75
N GLU A 267 -2.35 23.24 5.03
CA GLU A 267 -1.94 24.28 5.98
C GLU A 267 -0.58 23.98 6.64
N GLY A 268 0.06 22.85 6.28
CA GLY A 268 1.32 22.41 6.87
C GLY A 268 1.18 21.67 8.19
N ALA A 269 -0.05 21.30 8.59
CA ALA A 269 -0.27 20.50 9.80
C ALA A 269 -0.01 19.02 9.50
N LEU A 270 0.62 18.31 10.44
CA LEU A 270 0.83 16.87 10.32
C LEU A 270 -0.37 16.11 10.89
N GLU A 271 -1.02 15.32 10.05
CA GLU A 271 -2.10 14.42 10.42
C GLU A 271 -1.68 12.97 10.29
N SER A 272 -2.20 12.11 11.18
CA SER A 272 -1.93 10.68 11.14
C SER A 272 -3.19 9.88 10.84
N GLY A 273 -3.17 9.11 9.76
CA GLY A 273 -4.23 8.17 9.38
C GLY A 273 -3.79 6.71 9.52
N PRO A 274 -4.72 5.76 9.80
CA PRO A 274 -4.42 4.34 9.73
C PRO A 274 -4.30 3.90 8.26
N PHE A 275 -3.35 3.00 7.96
CA PHE A 275 -3.21 2.46 6.60
C PHE A 275 -4.44 1.65 6.16
N LEU A 276 -4.95 0.80 7.06
CA LEU A 276 -6.22 0.10 6.89
C LEU A 276 -7.31 0.90 7.62
N PRO A 277 -8.38 1.35 6.93
CA PRO A 277 -9.45 2.08 7.58
C PRO A 277 -10.09 1.27 8.72
N LEU A 278 -10.46 1.95 9.80
CA LEU A 278 -10.91 1.29 11.04
C LEU A 278 -12.18 0.45 10.85
N ASN A 279 -12.98 0.77 9.84
CA ASN A 279 -14.22 0.09 9.51
C ASN A 279 -14.08 -0.98 8.42
N LYS A 280 -12.87 -1.26 7.93
CA LYS A 280 -12.65 -2.25 6.86
C LYS A 280 -11.98 -3.50 7.41
N VAL A 281 -12.49 -4.64 6.95
CA VAL A 281 -11.89 -5.95 7.15
C VAL A 281 -11.60 -6.56 5.79
N ILE A 282 -10.38 -7.05 5.59
CA ILE A 282 -9.96 -7.71 4.35
C ILE A 282 -9.88 -9.20 4.61
N LEU A 283 -10.53 -9.98 3.74
CA LEU A 283 -10.37 -11.42 3.66
C LEU A 283 -9.54 -11.75 2.42
N GLU A 284 -8.47 -12.50 2.60
CA GLU A 284 -7.57 -12.92 1.53
C GLU A 284 -7.13 -14.38 1.70
N SER A 285 -6.50 -14.92 0.66
CA SER A 285 -5.90 -16.25 0.70
C SER A 285 -4.41 -16.15 0.96
N THR A 286 -3.89 -16.92 1.93
CA THR A 286 -2.45 -17.03 2.22
C THR A 286 -1.65 -17.52 1.00
N GLN A 287 -2.29 -18.23 0.07
CA GLN A 287 -1.68 -18.71 -1.18
C GLN A 287 -1.45 -17.62 -2.22
N SER A 288 -2.05 -16.43 -2.02
CA SER A 288 -1.89 -15.28 -2.93
C SER A 288 -0.64 -14.45 -2.60
N ASP A 289 0.00 -14.69 -1.46
CA ASP A 289 1.20 -13.95 -1.06
C ASP A 289 2.33 -14.12 -2.07
N ASN A 290 2.91 -13.00 -2.49
CA ASN A 290 3.99 -12.93 -3.47
C ASN A 290 3.66 -13.55 -4.84
N ASN A 291 2.38 -13.76 -5.14
CA ASN A 291 1.94 -14.25 -6.44
C ASN A 291 1.55 -13.10 -7.37
N ALA A 292 2.44 -12.76 -8.31
CA ALA A 292 2.22 -11.69 -9.28
C ALA A 292 1.03 -11.94 -10.20
N SER A 293 0.61 -13.19 -10.35
CA SER A 293 -0.57 -13.58 -11.16
C SER A 293 -1.90 -13.27 -10.46
N VAL A 294 -1.86 -12.81 -9.20
CA VAL A 294 -3.03 -12.48 -8.39
C VAL A 294 -3.12 -10.96 -8.21
N ILE A 295 -2.12 -10.38 -7.56
CA ILE A 295 -1.97 -8.94 -7.37
C ILE A 295 -0.48 -8.62 -7.49
N ASP A 296 -0.13 -7.61 -8.27
CA ASP A 296 1.23 -7.09 -8.34
C ASP A 296 1.25 -5.56 -8.25
N PHE A 297 2.43 -5.00 -7.99
CA PHE A 297 2.67 -3.58 -8.12
C PHE A 297 3.46 -3.34 -9.41
N ALA A 298 2.82 -2.70 -10.39
CA ALA A 298 3.44 -2.39 -11.67
C ALA A 298 4.46 -1.27 -11.49
N ASN A 299 5.74 -1.63 -11.37
CA ASN A 299 6.82 -0.69 -11.12
C ASN A 299 7.35 -0.17 -12.46
N GLY A 300 7.03 1.08 -12.80
CA GLY A 300 7.44 1.78 -14.01
C GLY A 300 8.84 2.39 -13.92
N VAL A 301 9.39 2.79 -15.07
CA VAL A 301 10.58 3.65 -15.10
C VAL A 301 10.19 5.04 -14.60
N VAL A 302 10.92 5.59 -13.64
CA VAL A 302 10.62 6.93 -13.11
C VAL A 302 10.86 7.99 -14.18
N THR A 303 9.99 9.00 -14.29
CA THR A 303 10.12 10.05 -15.32
C THR A 303 11.45 10.80 -15.20
N GLU A 304 11.92 10.96 -13.97
CA GLU A 304 13.20 11.57 -13.66
C GLU A 304 14.40 10.86 -14.30
N ALA A 305 14.32 9.54 -14.52
CA ALA A 305 15.37 8.80 -15.23
C ALA A 305 15.41 9.09 -16.73
N LEU A 306 14.28 9.48 -17.31
CA LEU A 306 14.19 9.85 -18.72
C LEU A 306 14.82 11.22 -18.98
N ILE A 307 14.63 12.16 -18.05
CA ILE A 307 15.12 13.54 -18.18
C ILE A 307 16.51 13.78 -17.56
N SER A 308 16.98 12.88 -16.69
CA SER A 308 18.28 13.06 -15.99
C SER A 308 19.47 13.15 -16.95
N ASN A 309 19.35 12.56 -18.14
CA ASN A 309 20.41 12.48 -19.14
C ASN A 309 20.31 13.59 -20.20
N ILE A 310 19.30 14.47 -20.13
CA ILE A 310 19.15 15.60 -21.04
C ILE A 310 20.12 16.72 -20.61
N PRO A 311 20.88 17.34 -21.53
CA PRO A 311 21.73 18.49 -21.22
C PRO A 311 20.96 19.61 -20.53
N GLY A 312 21.49 20.13 -19.43
CA GLY A 312 20.83 21.17 -18.62
C GLY A 312 19.88 20.67 -17.53
N SER A 313 19.78 19.34 -17.33
CA SER A 313 19.01 18.78 -16.21
C SER A 313 19.49 19.31 -14.85
N THR A 314 18.55 19.68 -13.99
CA THR A 314 18.83 20.09 -12.61
C THR A 314 19.16 18.92 -11.68
N ILE A 315 18.91 17.68 -12.14
CA ILE A 315 19.20 16.44 -11.43
C ILE A 315 20.72 16.20 -11.40
N LYS A 316 21.30 16.07 -10.21
CA LYS A 316 22.75 15.88 -10.06
C LYS A 316 23.14 14.40 -10.11
N GLY A 317 24.20 14.11 -10.88
CA GLY A 317 24.84 12.80 -11.00
C GLY A 317 23.98 11.68 -11.62
N GLN A 318 23.04 12.06 -12.49
CA GLN A 318 22.32 11.24 -13.48
C GLN A 318 21.73 9.91 -12.98
N LEU A 319 20.42 9.75 -13.11
CA LEU A 319 19.78 8.45 -12.90
C LEU A 319 20.03 7.51 -14.09
N PRO A 320 20.21 6.19 -13.87
CA PRO A 320 20.22 5.20 -14.94
C PRO A 320 18.94 5.30 -15.79
N MET A 321 19.05 5.22 -17.12
CA MET A 321 17.92 5.46 -18.05
C MET A 321 16.68 4.56 -17.85
N ASN A 322 16.84 3.41 -17.18
CA ASN A 322 15.76 2.48 -16.84
C ASN A 322 15.55 2.37 -15.31
N ALA A 323 15.88 3.41 -14.55
CA ALA A 323 15.72 3.36 -13.10
C ALA A 323 14.24 3.22 -12.71
N ARG A 324 13.95 2.20 -11.88
CA ARG A 324 12.61 1.91 -11.36
C ARG A 324 12.64 2.08 -9.86
N GLY A 325 11.57 2.66 -9.31
CA GLY A 325 11.51 3.09 -7.92
C GLY A 325 11.50 1.95 -6.90
N PRO A 326 11.74 2.28 -5.62
CA PRO A 326 12.12 3.61 -5.12
C PRO A 326 13.59 3.95 -5.44
N VAL A 327 13.81 5.14 -6.00
CA VAL A 327 15.14 5.70 -6.31
C VAL A 327 15.26 7.11 -5.74
N GLY A 328 16.50 7.51 -5.47
CA GLY A 328 16.83 8.79 -4.88
C GLY A 328 17.72 9.62 -5.78
N TYR A 329 17.52 10.93 -5.76
CA TYR A 329 18.36 11.90 -6.46
C TYR A 329 18.33 13.25 -5.74
N THR A 330 19.17 14.18 -6.20
CA THR A 330 19.18 15.55 -5.72
C THR A 330 18.94 16.53 -6.87
N THR A 331 18.30 17.66 -6.54
CA THR A 331 18.27 18.85 -7.39
C THR A 331 18.96 19.99 -6.67
N ALA A 332 19.58 20.88 -7.43
CA ALA A 332 20.11 22.14 -6.90
C ALA A 332 19.60 23.30 -7.77
N VAL A 333 19.23 24.39 -7.11
CA VAL A 333 18.80 25.65 -7.73
C VAL A 333 19.70 26.77 -7.20
N ASP A 334 20.02 27.74 -8.06
CA ASP A 334 20.96 28.82 -7.75
C ASP A 334 20.28 30.03 -7.08
N ASP A 335 18.98 30.27 -7.34
CA ASP A 335 18.23 31.40 -6.79
C ASP A 335 16.75 31.06 -6.46
N PRO A 336 16.36 31.07 -5.16
CA PRO A 336 17.24 31.09 -4.01
C PRO A 336 18.11 29.81 -3.96
N PRO A 337 19.36 29.89 -3.46
CA PRO A 337 20.25 28.74 -3.43
C PRO A 337 19.68 27.64 -2.55
N SER A 338 19.41 26.47 -3.13
CA SER A 338 18.79 25.36 -2.43
C SER A 338 19.22 24.02 -3.00
N VAL A 339 19.30 23.01 -2.12
CA VAL A 339 19.51 21.61 -2.49
C VAL A 339 18.35 20.81 -1.92
N THR A 340 17.72 19.99 -2.75
CA THR A 340 16.60 19.14 -2.35
C THR A 340 16.92 17.68 -2.65
N TYR A 341 16.77 16.83 -1.63
CA TYR A 341 16.77 15.38 -1.82
C TYR A 341 15.37 14.92 -2.19
N TRP A 342 15.29 14.00 -3.13
CA TRP A 342 14.04 13.43 -3.61
C TRP A 342 14.06 11.92 -3.49
N GLY A 343 12.95 11.36 -3.02
CA GLY A 343 12.61 9.94 -3.19
C GLY A 343 11.49 9.82 -4.21
N VAL A 344 11.66 8.96 -5.20
CA VAL A 344 10.68 8.78 -6.27
C VAL A 344 10.45 7.30 -6.61
N GLY A 345 9.20 6.96 -6.88
CA GLY A 345 8.79 5.75 -7.55
C GLY A 345 7.66 6.02 -8.52
N ARG A 346 7.45 5.14 -9.49
CA ARG A 346 6.37 5.26 -10.47
C ARG A 346 5.68 3.92 -10.56
N GLY A 347 4.38 3.87 -10.38
CA GLY A 347 3.66 2.62 -10.46
C GLY A 347 2.29 2.65 -9.82
N PHE A 348 1.57 1.55 -10.04
CA PHE A 348 0.22 1.37 -9.53
C PHE A 348 -0.03 -0.13 -9.31
N PRO A 349 -0.83 -0.52 -8.30
CA PRO A 349 -1.19 -1.92 -8.12
C PRO A 349 -2.14 -2.40 -9.21
N ARG A 350 -1.94 -3.64 -9.68
CA ARG A 350 -2.84 -4.31 -10.63
C ARG A 350 -3.40 -5.55 -9.99
N ARG A 351 -4.70 -5.77 -10.20
CA ARG A 351 -5.38 -7.02 -9.86
C ARG A 351 -5.58 -7.82 -11.12
N HIS A 352 -4.90 -8.95 -11.19
CA HIS A 352 -5.10 -9.94 -12.26
C HIS A 352 -6.23 -10.89 -11.88
N LEU A 353 -6.38 -11.18 -10.58
CA LEU A 353 -7.50 -11.94 -10.03
C LEU A 353 -8.41 -11.00 -9.21
N MET A 354 -9.49 -10.56 -9.83
CA MET A 354 -10.42 -9.56 -9.27
C MET A 354 -11.13 -10.03 -7.99
N GLN A 355 -11.31 -11.34 -7.86
CA GLN A 355 -11.96 -12.01 -6.73
C GLN A 355 -10.98 -12.43 -5.62
N ALA A 356 -9.68 -12.11 -5.75
CA ALA A 356 -8.64 -12.56 -4.82
C ALA A 356 -8.82 -12.13 -3.36
N THR A 357 -9.61 -11.10 -3.12
CA THR A 357 -9.94 -10.58 -1.79
C THR A 357 -11.42 -10.28 -1.70
N ALA A 358 -11.95 -10.35 -0.49
CA ALA A 358 -13.23 -9.77 -0.12
C ALA A 358 -13.01 -8.66 0.92
N CYS A 359 -13.88 -7.65 0.92
CA CYS A 359 -13.82 -6.56 1.89
C CYS A 359 -15.17 -6.41 2.58
N LEU A 360 -15.16 -6.40 3.92
CA LEU A 360 -16.32 -6.12 4.75
C LEU A 360 -16.22 -4.69 5.28
N THR A 361 -17.30 -3.93 5.20
CA THR A 361 -17.45 -2.61 5.84
C THR A 361 -18.24 -2.79 7.12
N VAL A 362 -17.53 -2.95 8.25
CA VAL A 362 -18.10 -3.50 9.49
C VAL A 362 -18.58 -2.44 10.50
N ALA A 363 -18.35 -1.17 10.22
CA ALA A 363 -18.68 -0.05 11.09
C ALA A 363 -18.90 1.23 10.24
N PRO A 364 -19.42 2.33 10.82
CA PRO A 364 -19.47 3.60 10.11
C PRO A 364 -18.05 4.09 9.84
N ASP A 365 -17.89 4.94 8.83
CA ASP A 365 -16.63 5.64 8.66
C ASP A 365 -16.47 6.69 9.77
N TYR A 366 -15.43 6.55 10.59
CA TYR A 366 -15.14 7.45 11.71
C TYR A 366 -14.32 8.68 11.28
N GLY A 367 -14.52 9.16 10.05
CA GLY A 367 -13.69 10.23 9.48
C GLY A 367 -12.24 9.79 9.29
N THR A 368 -12.00 8.48 9.16
CA THR A 368 -10.69 7.93 8.80
C THR A 368 -10.49 7.82 7.29
N GLY A 369 -11.49 8.30 6.55
CA GLY A 369 -11.63 8.20 5.11
C GLY A 369 -11.93 6.77 4.69
N SER A 370 -12.40 6.64 3.45
CA SER A 370 -11.81 5.61 2.59
C SER A 370 -10.26 5.76 2.61
N ILE A 371 -9.54 5.09 1.74
CA ILE A 371 -8.28 5.70 1.31
C ILE A 371 -8.68 6.91 0.44
N GLU A 372 -9.15 7.95 1.11
CA GLU A 372 -9.74 9.21 0.65
C GLU A 372 -8.95 10.29 1.38
N GLU A 373 -7.83 10.67 0.78
CA GLU A 373 -7.27 11.99 1.02
C GLU A 373 -8.11 12.96 0.18
N THR A 374 -9.14 13.55 0.78
CA THR A 374 -9.90 14.65 0.17
C THR A 374 -9.35 15.96 0.74
N ILE A 375 -8.53 16.67 -0.03
CA ILE A 375 -8.27 18.09 0.22
C ILE A 375 -9.14 18.85 -0.76
N ASP A 376 -10.23 19.44 -0.27
CA ASP A 376 -11.12 20.25 -1.09
C ASP A 376 -10.37 21.51 -1.57
N PHE A 377 -10.19 21.63 -2.88
CA PHE A 377 -9.72 22.86 -3.51
C PHE A 377 -10.94 23.57 -4.08
N ASP A 378 -11.66 24.27 -3.22
CA ASP A 378 -12.62 25.27 -3.70
C ASP A 378 -11.93 26.17 -4.72
N GLU A 379 -12.62 26.33 -5.85
CA GLU A 379 -12.21 26.96 -7.10
C GLU A 379 -11.30 28.18 -6.89
N ILE A 380 -10.03 28.05 -7.31
CA ILE A 380 -9.22 29.23 -7.60
C ILE A 380 -9.37 29.49 -9.10
N PRO A 381 -10.02 30.61 -9.51
CA PRO A 381 -10.06 30.98 -10.91
C PRO A 381 -8.64 31.25 -11.38
N PHE A 382 -8.25 30.62 -12.50
CA PHE A 382 -7.05 31.01 -13.22
C PHE A 382 -7.33 32.38 -13.86
N GLU A 383 -6.67 33.43 -13.36
CA GLU A 383 -6.37 34.63 -14.16
C GLU A 383 -5.14 34.39 -15.03
#